data_AF-A0A1W0X1Z4-F1
#
_entry.id   AF-A0A1W0X1Z4-F1
#
_cell.length_a   1.000
_cell.length_b   1.000
_cell.length_c   1.000
_cell.angle_alpha   90.00
_cell.angle_beta   90.00
_cell.angle_gamma   90.00
#
_symmetry.space_group_name_H-M   'P 1'
#
loop_
_entity.id
_entity.type
_entity.pdbx_description
1 polymer ?
#
loop_
_entity_poly.entity_id
_entity_poly.type
_entity_poly.pdbx_seq_one_letter_code
_entity_poly.pdbx_strand_id
1 'polypeptide(L)'
;MDSIQRRSNFPTLLHPVEYYKYKKYFQPKLAPPRKKPANSFIQLSPAKFTEAFGLTISPPTISLGNSNSFTFCDGIWTVSHPKTKRHAARKSLTADRKDTTVEAPQRKCTPCRPRPRWEEICTSSPRPPKAASCFQDQEWELAQCRRGLREQYEKEKQEIEEMYRRKLQECERCHRELEETMRQEHEAKMNAQQSQVDALLIKCNELKGENNLLHIKVSKMMDMLAECAAEVNLQEAELAQVAQTLQQKKRCAPMEESSCCTETDEQEFV
;
A
#
# COMPACT_ATOMS: atom_id res chain seq x y z
N MET A 1 -7.19 38.31 24.98
CA MET A 1 -6.43 37.78 23.82
C MET A 1 -6.54 36.28 23.91
N ASP A 2 -7.55 35.78 23.22
CA ASP A 2 -8.42 34.73 23.71
C ASP A 2 -8.01 33.34 23.23
N SER A 3 -8.19 32.38 24.13
CA SER A 3 -7.92 30.97 23.97
C SER A 3 -8.96 30.34 23.03
N ILE A 4 -8.57 30.03 21.80
CA ILE A 4 -9.44 29.33 20.84
C ILE A 4 -9.53 27.85 21.26
N GLN A 5 -10.55 27.53 22.06
CA GLN A 5 -11.02 26.15 22.26
C GLN A 5 -11.65 25.64 20.95
N ARG A 6 -10.89 24.83 20.20
CA ARG A 6 -11.45 24.02 19.10
C ARG A 6 -12.33 22.92 19.70
N ARG A 7 -13.65 23.13 19.73
CA ARG A 7 -14.63 22.06 19.94
C ARG A 7 -14.69 21.19 18.70
N SER A 8 -14.02 20.04 18.71
CA SER A 8 -14.20 19.00 17.70
C SER A 8 -15.56 18.32 17.94
N ASN A 9 -16.54 18.57 17.07
CA ASN A 9 -17.84 17.89 17.07
C ASN A 9 -17.77 16.47 16.47
N PHE A 10 -16.59 15.85 16.42
CA PHE A 10 -16.50 14.42 16.14
C PHE A 10 -16.84 13.67 17.43
N PRO A 11 -17.86 12.79 17.44
CA PRO A 11 -18.13 11.95 18.60
C PRO A 11 -16.86 11.17 18.89
N THR A 12 -16.25 11.51 20.03
CA THR A 12 -15.03 10.88 20.50
C THR A 12 -15.30 9.39 20.57
N LEU A 13 -14.57 8.67 19.72
CA LEU A 13 -14.33 7.23 19.73
C LEU A 13 -15.09 6.50 20.85
N LEU A 14 -16.17 5.83 20.46
CA LEU A 14 -16.84 4.85 21.32
C LEU A 14 -15.77 4.00 22.01
N HIS A 15 -15.87 3.91 23.33
CA HIS A 15 -14.98 3.12 24.18
C HIS A 15 -14.81 1.72 23.57
N PRO A 16 -13.59 1.14 23.51
CA PRO A 16 -13.32 -0.12 22.81
C PRO A 16 -14.28 -1.26 23.17
N VAL A 17 -14.83 -1.25 24.38
CA VAL A 17 -15.81 -2.23 24.89
C VAL A 17 -17.20 -2.10 24.24
N GLU A 18 -17.64 -0.89 23.90
CA GLU A 18 -18.95 -0.64 23.24
C GLU A 18 -18.94 -1.09 21.77
N TYR A 19 -17.79 -0.97 21.10
CA TYR A 19 -17.62 -1.37 19.70
C TYR A 19 -17.88 -2.87 19.48
N TYR A 20 -17.50 -3.73 20.43
CA TYR A 20 -17.73 -5.18 20.34
C TYR A 20 -19.18 -5.60 20.61
N LYS A 21 -19.98 -4.78 21.31
CA LYS A 21 -21.42 -5.04 21.52
C LYS A 21 -22.22 -4.86 20.22
N TYR A 22 -21.86 -3.87 19.39
CA TYR A 22 -22.54 -3.63 18.11
C TYR A 22 -22.20 -4.65 17.02
N LYS A 23 -20.99 -5.23 17.06
CA LYS A 23 -20.55 -6.21 16.05
C LYS A 23 -21.33 -7.53 16.09
N LYS A 24 -21.93 -7.89 17.23
CA LYS A 24 -22.69 -9.15 17.39
C LYS A 24 -24.09 -9.12 16.78
N TYR A 25 -24.66 -7.92 16.59
CA TYR A 25 -26.01 -7.74 16.03
C TYR A 25 -26.02 -7.09 14.65
N PHE A 26 -24.89 -6.54 14.19
CA PHE A 26 -24.77 -6.02 12.85
C PHE A 26 -24.46 -7.16 11.86
N GLN A 27 -25.49 -7.91 11.51
CA GLN A 27 -25.49 -8.72 10.30
C GLN A 27 -26.06 -7.85 9.18
N PRO A 28 -25.22 -7.21 8.34
CA PRO A 28 -25.72 -6.47 7.20
C PRO A 28 -26.57 -7.44 6.38
N LYS A 29 -27.87 -7.14 6.28
CA LYS A 29 -28.81 -7.97 5.53
C LYS A 29 -28.25 -8.14 4.13
N LEU A 30 -28.09 -9.39 3.69
CA LEU A 30 -27.70 -9.71 2.32
C LEU A 30 -28.61 -8.93 1.38
N ALA A 31 -28.00 -8.14 0.49
CA ALA A 31 -28.75 -7.36 -0.47
C ALA A 31 -29.66 -8.32 -1.27
N PRO A 32 -30.95 -8.00 -1.45
CA PRO A 32 -31.85 -8.84 -2.21
C PRO A 32 -31.25 -9.15 -3.59
N PRO A 33 -31.39 -10.38 -4.11
CA PRO A 33 -30.89 -10.72 -5.43
C PRO A 33 -31.49 -9.77 -6.46
N ARG A 34 -30.62 -8.94 -7.08
CA ARG A 34 -31.06 -7.98 -8.08
C ARG A 34 -31.60 -8.75 -9.28
N LYS A 35 -32.88 -8.54 -9.62
CA LYS A 35 -33.54 -9.14 -10.78
C LYS A 35 -33.00 -8.65 -12.13
N LYS A 36 -32.13 -7.64 -12.12
CA LYS A 36 -31.47 -7.10 -13.32
C LYS A 36 -29.98 -6.92 -13.00
N PRO A 37 -29.06 -7.44 -13.83
CA PRO A 37 -27.64 -7.11 -13.69
C PRO A 37 -27.50 -5.59 -13.79
N ALA A 38 -26.61 -5.00 -12.99
CA ALA A 38 -26.34 -3.58 -13.07
C ALA A 38 -25.88 -3.24 -14.50
N ASN A 39 -26.57 -2.31 -15.16
CA ASN A 39 -26.19 -1.78 -16.48
C ASN A 39 -24.85 -1.02 -16.48
N SER A 40 -24.05 -1.12 -15.42
CA SER A 40 -22.71 -0.60 -15.33
C SER A 40 -21.65 -1.54 -15.95
N PHE A 41 -22.05 -2.64 -16.59
CA PHE A 41 -21.14 -3.44 -17.40
C PHE A 41 -20.92 -2.75 -18.74
N ILE A 42 -20.22 -1.61 -18.72
CA ILE A 42 -19.72 -0.96 -19.93
C ILE A 42 -18.72 -1.94 -20.53
N GLN A 43 -19.11 -2.61 -21.61
CA GLN A 43 -18.19 -3.44 -22.40
C GLN A 43 -17.23 -2.52 -23.15
N LEU A 44 -16.23 -2.01 -22.44
CA LEU A 44 -15.11 -1.33 -23.07
C LEU A 44 -14.22 -2.38 -23.72
N SER A 45 -13.88 -2.16 -24.99
CA SER A 45 -12.81 -2.91 -25.64
C SER A 45 -11.53 -2.77 -24.81
N PRO A 46 -10.67 -3.80 -24.72
CA PRO A 46 -9.47 -3.80 -23.87
C PRO A 46 -8.60 -2.54 -24.02
N ALA A 47 -8.49 -1.98 -25.22
CA ALA A 47 -7.75 -0.74 -25.48
C ALA A 47 -8.33 0.49 -24.73
N LYS A 48 -9.66 0.66 -24.77
CA LYS A 48 -10.35 1.76 -24.08
C LYS A 48 -10.40 1.57 -22.56
N PHE A 49 -10.34 0.32 -22.10
CA PHE A 49 -10.24 0.02 -20.67
C PHE A 49 -8.89 0.47 -20.10
N THR A 50 -7.80 0.18 -20.82
CA THR A 50 -6.44 0.60 -20.42
C THR A 50 -6.27 2.12 -20.43
N GLU A 51 -6.94 2.82 -21.34
CA GLU A 51 -6.93 4.29 -21.40
C GLU A 51 -7.72 4.92 -20.24
N ALA A 52 -8.90 4.39 -19.93
CA ALA A 52 -9.77 4.96 -18.89
C ALA A 52 -9.38 4.55 -17.45
N PHE A 53 -8.83 3.35 -17.26
CA PHE A 53 -8.54 2.78 -15.93
C PHE A 53 -7.05 2.47 -15.71
N GLY A 54 -6.18 2.85 -16.65
CA GLY A 54 -4.75 2.58 -16.61
C GLY A 54 -4.40 1.12 -16.94
N LEU A 55 -3.10 0.79 -16.88
CA LEU A 55 -2.63 -0.59 -17.00
C LEU A 55 -3.34 -1.43 -15.95
N THR A 56 -4.16 -2.39 -16.38
CA THR A 56 -4.76 -3.37 -15.47
C THR A 56 -3.64 -4.09 -14.75
N ILE A 57 -3.39 -3.71 -13.50
CA ILE A 57 -2.47 -4.43 -12.64
C ILE A 57 -3.11 -5.79 -12.43
N SER A 58 -2.66 -6.78 -13.21
CA SER A 58 -3.02 -8.16 -12.99
C SER A 58 -2.73 -8.51 -11.53
N PRO A 59 -3.58 -9.31 -10.88
CA PRO A 59 -3.40 -9.64 -9.48
C PRO A 59 -1.97 -10.13 -9.23
N PRO A 60 -1.31 -9.67 -8.15
CA PRO A 60 0.10 -9.92 -7.93
C PRO A 60 0.35 -11.43 -7.92
N THR A 61 1.27 -11.84 -8.78
CA THR A 61 1.59 -13.24 -9.01
C THR A 61 3.02 -13.50 -8.54
N ILE A 62 3.21 -14.46 -7.65
CA ILE A 62 4.53 -14.87 -7.15
C ILE A 62 4.84 -16.26 -7.69
N SER A 63 5.94 -16.39 -8.42
CA SER A 63 6.49 -17.68 -8.86
C SER A 63 7.65 -18.07 -7.96
N LEU A 64 7.42 -19.03 -7.07
CA LEU A 64 8.47 -19.69 -6.30
C LEU A 64 9.02 -20.84 -7.17
N GLY A 65 10.34 -21.00 -7.22
CA GLY A 65 11.15 -21.73 -8.23
C GLY A 65 10.90 -23.24 -8.45
N ASN A 66 9.67 -23.69 -8.35
CA ASN A 66 9.22 -25.07 -8.42
C ASN A 66 7.74 -25.07 -8.84
N SER A 67 7.50 -24.75 -10.13
CA SER A 67 6.28 -24.99 -10.91
C SER A 67 4.92 -24.48 -10.41
N ASN A 68 4.86 -23.85 -9.23
CA ASN A 68 3.63 -23.32 -8.65
C ASN A 68 3.65 -21.80 -8.66
N SER A 69 2.68 -21.19 -9.36
CA SER A 69 2.42 -19.76 -9.33
C SER A 69 1.28 -19.44 -8.38
N PHE A 70 1.49 -18.49 -7.47
CA PHE A 70 0.48 -18.02 -6.52
C PHE A 70 -0.10 -16.71 -7.03
N THR A 71 -1.42 -16.63 -7.17
CA THR A 71 -2.16 -15.42 -7.56
C THR A 71 -3.02 -14.93 -6.41
N PHE A 72 -2.92 -13.65 -6.07
CA PHE A 72 -3.75 -13.04 -5.03
C PHE A 72 -5.09 -12.55 -5.60
N CYS A 73 -6.18 -13.27 -5.31
CA CYS A 73 -7.53 -12.91 -5.75
C CYS A 73 -8.47 -12.86 -4.54
N ASP A 74 -9.28 -11.80 -4.43
CA ASP A 74 -10.31 -11.63 -3.38
C ASP A 74 -9.79 -11.78 -1.94
N GLY A 75 -8.56 -11.32 -1.67
CA GLY A 75 -7.96 -11.40 -0.34
C GLY A 75 -7.33 -12.75 0.01
N ILE A 76 -7.31 -13.70 -0.93
CA ILE A 76 -6.81 -15.06 -0.70
C ILE A 76 -5.75 -15.42 -1.76
N TRP A 77 -4.64 -16.00 -1.31
CA TRP A 77 -3.62 -16.58 -2.20
C TRP A 77 -4.12 -17.89 -2.76
N THR A 78 -4.29 -17.95 -4.09
CA THR A 78 -4.71 -19.14 -4.81
C THR A 78 -3.54 -19.74 -5.56
N VAL A 79 -3.37 -21.07 -5.47
CA VAL A 79 -2.35 -21.79 -6.23
C VAL A 79 -2.90 -22.05 -7.63
N SER A 80 -2.33 -21.37 -8.62
CA SER A 80 -2.62 -21.67 -10.02
C SER A 80 -1.70 -22.80 -10.47
N HIS A 81 -2.23 -24.02 -10.52
CA HIS A 81 -1.53 -25.09 -11.20
C HIS A 81 -1.59 -24.83 -12.71
N PRO A 82 -0.47 -24.87 -13.44
CA PRO A 82 -0.50 -24.77 -14.89
C PRO A 82 -1.42 -25.87 -15.41
N LYS A 83 -2.52 -25.48 -16.05
CA LYS A 83 -3.48 -26.41 -16.66
C LYS A 83 -2.77 -27.18 -17.77
N THR A 84 -2.12 -28.27 -17.41
CA THR A 84 -1.76 -29.29 -18.39
C THR A 84 -3.08 -29.85 -18.92
N LYS A 85 -3.31 -29.68 -20.23
CA LYS A 85 -4.38 -30.37 -20.94
C LYS A 85 -4.16 -31.87 -20.78
N ARG A 86 -4.76 -32.50 -19.77
CA ARG A 86 -4.90 -33.95 -19.70
C ARG A 86 -6.30 -34.33 -19.22
N HIS A 87 -6.81 -35.33 -19.93
CA HIS A 87 -8.15 -35.86 -19.89
C HIS A 87 -8.60 -36.34 -18.51
N ALA A 88 -9.91 -36.36 -18.35
CA ALA A 88 -10.66 -36.93 -17.25
C ALA A 88 -10.14 -38.30 -16.79
N ALA A 89 -9.85 -38.44 -15.49
CA ALA A 89 -10.01 -39.68 -14.75
C ALA A 89 -10.03 -39.40 -13.24
N ARG A 90 -11.23 -39.44 -12.70
CA ARG A 90 -11.64 -39.79 -11.33
C ARG A 90 -10.57 -40.59 -10.55
N LYS A 91 -10.19 -40.10 -9.36
CA LYS A 91 -10.06 -40.89 -8.11
C LYS A 91 -9.74 -40.00 -6.91
N SER A 92 -10.66 -40.01 -5.96
CA SER A 92 -10.46 -39.70 -4.55
C SER A 92 -9.32 -40.53 -3.97
N LEU A 93 -8.47 -39.94 -3.12
CA LEU A 93 -7.83 -40.64 -2.00
C LEU A 93 -7.24 -39.65 -1.00
N THR A 94 -7.43 -40.04 0.24
CA THR A 94 -7.13 -39.46 1.55
C THR A 94 -5.66 -39.61 1.96
N ALA A 95 -5.27 -38.87 3.02
CA ALA A 95 -4.09 -39.03 3.88
C ALA A 95 -2.74 -38.60 3.24
N ASP A 96 -1.74 -38.06 3.92
CA ASP A 96 -1.28 -38.31 5.29
C ASP A 96 -0.47 -37.12 5.84
N ARG A 97 -0.58 -36.89 7.15
CA ARG A 97 0.18 -35.92 7.94
C ARG A 97 1.40 -36.63 8.51
N LYS A 98 2.61 -36.27 8.07
CA LYS A 98 3.87 -36.75 8.67
C LYS A 98 4.45 -35.69 9.60
N ASP A 99 4.29 -35.94 10.90
CA ASP A 99 5.07 -35.31 11.97
C ASP A 99 6.48 -35.91 11.97
N THR A 100 7.50 -35.06 11.84
CA THR A 100 8.91 -35.46 11.92
C THR A 100 9.39 -35.29 13.35
N THR A 101 9.28 -36.37 14.14
CA THR A 101 9.92 -36.48 15.45
C THR A 101 11.41 -36.76 15.25
N VAL A 102 12.27 -35.83 15.66
CA VAL A 102 13.73 -36.01 15.66
C VAL A 102 14.09 -36.92 16.84
N GLU A 103 14.37 -38.19 16.57
CA GLU A 103 14.91 -39.13 17.56
C GLU A 103 16.32 -38.72 17.98
N ALA A 104 16.54 -38.64 19.29
CA ALA A 104 17.85 -38.46 19.90
C ALA A 104 18.70 -39.75 19.74
N PRO A 105 20.02 -39.63 19.48
CA PRO A 105 20.86 -40.79 19.23
C PRO A 105 21.09 -41.57 20.53
N GLN A 106 20.52 -42.78 20.61
CA GLN A 106 20.81 -43.74 21.66
C GLN A 106 22.30 -44.13 21.63
N ARG A 107 23.05 -43.65 22.62
CA ARG A 107 24.43 -44.09 22.89
C ARG A 107 24.38 -45.53 23.38
N LYS A 108 24.72 -46.47 22.49
CA LYS A 108 25.00 -47.86 22.86
C LYS A 108 26.24 -47.88 23.77
N CYS A 109 26.06 -48.17 25.06
CA CYS A 109 27.16 -48.48 25.97
C CYS A 109 27.90 -49.71 25.43
N THR A 110 29.19 -49.55 25.12
CA THR A 110 30.11 -50.64 24.84
C THR A 110 30.33 -51.46 26.13
N PRO A 111 30.38 -52.81 26.05
CA PRO A 111 30.66 -53.64 27.22
C PRO A 111 32.06 -53.36 27.75
N CYS A 112 32.17 -53.20 29.07
CA CYS A 112 33.43 -53.08 29.79
C CYS A 112 34.36 -54.26 29.42
N ARG A 113 35.51 -53.97 28.79
CA ARG A 113 36.57 -54.97 28.63
C ARG A 113 37.02 -55.45 30.01
N PRO A 114 37.19 -56.76 30.24
CA PRO A 114 37.76 -57.26 31.47
C PRO A 114 39.20 -56.75 31.63
N ARG A 115 39.48 -56.24 32.83
CA ARG A 115 40.78 -55.75 33.29
C ARG A 115 41.82 -56.86 33.07
N PRO A 116 42.95 -56.62 32.39
CA PRO A 116 43.92 -57.67 32.14
C PRO A 116 44.61 -58.08 33.45
N ARG A 117 44.55 -59.39 33.73
CA ARG A 117 45.07 -60.09 34.92
C ARG A 117 46.59 -60.28 34.82
N TRP A 118 47.36 -59.20 34.92
CA TRP A 118 48.82 -59.28 35.08
C TRP A 118 49.35 -58.46 36.28
N GLU A 119 48.46 -57.98 37.16
CA GLU A 119 48.85 -57.26 38.39
C GLU A 119 49.30 -58.16 39.56
N GLU A 120 49.41 -59.48 39.37
CA GLU A 120 49.89 -60.39 40.41
C GLU A 120 51.19 -61.06 39.96
N ILE A 121 52.32 -60.37 40.06
CA ILE A 121 53.68 -60.90 40.28
C ILE A 121 54.62 -59.71 40.53
N CYS A 122 55.58 -59.91 41.44
CA CYS A 122 56.64 -58.99 41.90
C CYS A 122 56.38 -58.23 43.20
N THR A 123 56.12 -58.98 44.28
CA THR A 123 56.62 -58.61 45.61
C THR A 123 58.12 -58.87 45.69
N SER A 124 58.82 -58.00 46.42
CA SER A 124 60.23 -58.10 46.87
C SER A 124 61.34 -57.81 45.85
N SER A 125 61.49 -56.55 45.47
CA SER A 125 62.82 -55.99 45.16
C SER A 125 63.17 -54.90 46.18
N PRO A 126 64.36 -54.94 46.82
CA PRO A 126 64.75 -53.96 47.84
C PRO A 126 64.86 -52.56 47.23
N ARG A 127 64.10 -51.59 47.76
CA ARG A 127 64.17 -50.19 47.33
C ARG A 127 65.57 -49.63 47.62
N PRO A 128 66.26 -49.02 46.63
CA PRO A 128 67.48 -48.27 46.90
C PRO A 128 67.15 -47.02 47.73
N PRO A 129 67.73 -46.83 48.93
CA PRO A 129 67.49 -45.65 49.73
C PRO A 129 68.48 -44.57 49.28
N LYS A 130 68.05 -43.63 48.42
CA LYS A 130 68.65 -42.27 48.24
C LYS A 130 68.10 -41.42 47.05
N ALA A 131 67.18 -41.92 46.22
CA ALA A 131 66.67 -41.14 45.07
C ALA A 131 65.55 -40.11 45.38
N ALA A 132 65.14 -39.96 46.64
CA ALA A 132 63.93 -39.22 47.01
C ALA A 132 63.99 -37.70 46.72
N SER A 133 65.17 -37.06 46.67
CA SER A 133 65.25 -35.62 46.37
C SER A 133 65.02 -35.31 44.89
N CYS A 134 65.51 -36.16 43.97
CA CYS A 134 65.38 -35.93 42.53
C CYS A 134 63.92 -36.04 42.04
N PHE A 135 63.10 -36.89 42.67
CA PHE A 135 61.67 -36.99 42.35
C PHE A 135 60.88 -35.75 42.80
N GLN A 136 61.24 -35.14 43.94
CA GLN A 136 60.58 -33.92 44.42
C GLN A 136 60.83 -32.73 43.48
N ASP A 137 62.04 -32.61 42.94
CA ASP A 137 62.38 -31.57 41.98
C ASP A 137 61.60 -31.73 40.66
N GLN A 138 61.50 -32.97 40.14
CA GLN A 138 60.72 -33.26 38.93
C GLN A 138 59.21 -33.03 39.11
N GLU A 139 58.65 -33.39 40.26
CA GLU A 139 57.24 -33.12 40.57
C GLU A 139 56.96 -31.62 40.67
N TRP A 140 57.90 -30.86 41.24
CA TRP A 140 57.80 -29.42 41.30
C TRP A 140 57.83 -28.78 39.90
N GLU A 141 58.77 -29.18 39.04
CA GLU A 141 58.83 -28.70 37.65
C GLU A 141 57.56 -29.02 36.86
N LEU A 142 57.03 -30.24 36.97
CA LEU A 142 55.77 -30.62 36.36
C LEU A 142 54.59 -29.80 36.90
N ALA A 143 54.57 -29.51 38.19
CA ALA A 143 53.54 -28.66 38.80
C ALA A 143 53.59 -27.23 38.25
N GLN A 144 54.80 -26.68 38.04
CA GLN A 144 54.99 -25.36 37.40
C GLN A 144 54.54 -25.37 35.94
N CYS A 145 54.93 -26.39 35.17
CA CYS A 145 54.50 -26.55 33.77
C CYS A 145 52.98 -26.64 33.65
N ARG A 146 52.32 -27.44 34.51
CA ARG A 146 50.86 -27.54 34.56
C ARG A 146 50.19 -26.24 34.96
N ARG A 147 50.82 -25.44 35.83
CA ARG A 147 50.31 -24.12 36.22
C ARG A 147 50.35 -23.15 35.04
N GLY A 148 51.49 -23.05 34.36
CA GLY A 148 51.65 -22.19 33.18
C GLY A 148 50.66 -22.54 32.07
N LEU A 149 50.41 -23.83 31.80
CA LEU A 149 49.44 -24.25 30.80
C LEU A 149 48.00 -23.86 31.17
N ARG A 150 47.63 -23.94 32.47
CA ARG A 150 46.32 -23.48 32.94
C ARG A 150 46.17 -21.98 32.79
N GLU A 151 47.18 -21.21 33.18
CA GLU A 151 47.18 -19.76 33.04
C GLU A 151 47.08 -19.33 31.57
N GLN A 152 47.79 -20.02 30.67
CA GLN A 152 47.68 -19.77 29.23
C GLN A 152 46.27 -20.08 28.71
N TYR A 153 45.70 -21.23 29.09
CA TYR A 153 44.34 -21.60 28.68
C TYR A 153 43.28 -20.62 29.21
N GLU A 154 43.41 -20.17 30.47
CA GLU A 154 42.51 -19.17 31.05
C GLU A 154 42.62 -17.83 30.32
N LYS A 155 43.84 -17.41 29.95
CA LYS A 155 44.06 -16.20 29.15
C LYS A 155 43.43 -16.30 27.76
N GLU A 156 43.69 -17.38 27.03
CA GLU A 156 43.09 -17.62 25.70
C GLU A 156 41.56 -17.67 25.78
N LYS A 157 41.02 -18.31 26.82
CA LYS A 157 39.58 -18.33 27.09
C LYS A 157 39.02 -16.92 27.30
N GLN A 158 39.68 -16.10 28.12
CA GLN A 158 39.26 -14.71 28.37
C GLN A 158 39.33 -13.88 27.09
N GLU A 159 40.39 -14.00 26.29
CA GLU A 159 40.53 -13.30 25.01
C GLU A 159 39.41 -13.67 24.03
N ILE A 160 39.04 -14.96 23.96
CA ILE A 160 37.92 -15.44 23.14
C ILE A 160 36.59 -14.88 23.68
N GLU A 161 36.35 -14.92 24.98
CA GLU A 161 35.14 -14.36 25.61
C GLU A 161 35.01 -12.86 25.36
N GLU A 162 36.10 -12.10 25.46
CA GLU A 162 36.11 -10.68 25.13
C GLU A 162 35.84 -10.41 23.66
N MET A 163 36.44 -11.20 22.76
CA MET A 163 36.21 -11.09 21.32
C MET A 163 34.73 -11.33 20.98
N TYR A 164 34.09 -12.35 21.56
CA TYR A 164 32.66 -12.59 21.38
C TYR A 164 31.80 -11.47 21.95
N ARG A 165 32.17 -10.93 23.12
CA ARG A 165 31.47 -9.78 23.72
C ARG A 165 31.52 -8.55 22.81
N ARG A 166 32.69 -8.24 22.23
CA ARG A 166 32.84 -7.12 21.27
C ARG A 166 32.01 -7.34 20.01
N LYS A 167 32.04 -8.55 19.44
CA LYS A 167 31.22 -8.88 18.26
C LYS A 167 29.71 -8.78 18.54
N LEU A 168 29.27 -9.20 19.72
CA LEU A 168 27.87 -9.08 20.11
C LEU A 168 27.45 -7.61 20.22
N GLN A 169 28.26 -6.77 20.88
CA GLN A 169 28.02 -5.33 20.98
C GLN A 169 27.99 -4.65 19.61
N GLU A 170 28.88 -5.04 18.69
CA GLU A 170 28.89 -4.54 17.32
C GLU A 170 27.62 -4.94 16.57
N CYS A 171 27.18 -6.19 16.71
CA CYS A 171 25.92 -6.67 16.12
C CYS A 171 24.72 -5.89 16.65
N GLU A 172 24.64 -5.66 17.96
CA GLU A 172 23.58 -4.85 18.60
C GLU A 172 23.60 -3.39 18.14
N ARG A 173 24.80 -2.81 17.94
CA ARG A 173 24.94 -1.46 17.38
C ARG A 173 24.42 -1.41 15.94
N CYS A 174 24.89 -2.31 15.07
CA CYS A 174 24.46 -2.36 13.68
C CYS A 174 22.95 -2.61 13.55
N HIS A 175 22.37 -3.42 14.45
CA HIS A 175 20.92 -3.62 14.48
C HIS A 175 20.16 -2.33 14.81
N ARG A 176 20.60 -1.58 15.84
CA ARG A 176 19.99 -0.28 16.19
C ARG A 176 20.10 0.75 15.07
N GLU A 177 21.26 0.83 14.41
CA GLU A 177 21.46 1.72 13.26
C GLU A 177 20.52 1.37 12.10
N LEU A 178 20.30 0.07 11.83
CA LEU A 178 19.36 -0.38 10.81
C LEU A 178 17.90 -0.04 11.18
N GLU A 179 17.52 -0.23 12.44
CA GLU A 179 16.18 0.14 12.91
C GLU A 179 15.93 1.66 12.80
N GLU A 180 16.95 2.47 13.09
CA GLU A 180 16.89 3.92 12.97
C GLU A 180 16.76 4.37 11.51
N THR A 181 17.55 3.79 10.59
CA THR A 181 17.45 4.10 9.16
C THR A 181 16.08 3.72 8.60
N MET A 182 15.55 2.54 8.96
CA MET A 182 14.19 2.13 8.60
C MET A 182 13.12 3.09 9.13
N ARG A 183 13.27 3.57 10.37
CA ARG A 183 12.36 4.56 10.97
C ARG A 183 12.42 5.90 10.23
N GLN A 184 13.63 6.39 9.93
CA GLN A 184 13.83 7.63 9.17
C GLN A 184 13.27 7.53 7.75
N GLU A 185 13.48 6.42 7.06
CA GLU A 185 12.88 6.20 5.74
C GLU A 185 11.36 6.18 5.78
N HIS A 186 10.77 5.54 6.79
CA HIS A 186 9.32 5.54 6.98
C HIS A 186 8.82 6.96 7.23
N GLU A 187 9.46 7.72 8.10
CA GLU A 187 9.09 9.12 8.39
C GLU A 187 9.21 9.99 7.14
N ALA A 188 10.30 9.86 6.37
CA ALA A 188 10.49 10.55 5.10
C ALA A 188 9.39 10.21 4.08
N LYS A 189 8.99 8.94 3.98
CA LYS A 189 7.87 8.50 3.11
C LYS A 189 6.54 9.12 3.55
N MET A 190 6.26 9.14 4.86
CA MET A 190 5.05 9.78 5.39
C MET A 190 5.04 11.29 5.13
N ASN A 191 6.17 11.97 5.34
CA ASN A 191 6.29 13.40 5.08
C ASN A 191 6.14 13.73 3.58
N ALA A 192 6.68 12.91 2.69
CA ALA A 192 6.51 13.06 1.25
C ALA A 192 5.05 12.86 0.82
N GLN A 193 4.37 11.85 1.37
CA GLN A 193 2.94 11.62 1.13
C GLN A 193 2.10 12.80 1.64
N GLN A 194 2.40 13.31 2.84
CA GLN A 194 1.69 14.45 3.40
C GLN A 194 1.85 15.70 2.53
N SER A 195 3.08 16.00 2.09
CA SER A 195 3.36 17.10 1.17
C SER A 195 2.59 16.97 -0.16
N GLN A 196 2.49 15.75 -0.70
CA GLN A 196 1.68 15.49 -1.90
C GLN A 196 0.19 15.76 -1.67
N VAL A 197 -0.36 15.31 -0.53
CA VAL A 197 -1.76 15.56 -0.16
C VAL A 197 -2.02 17.07 -0.02
N ASP A 198 -1.12 17.80 0.63
CA ASP A 198 -1.24 19.24 0.81
C ASP A 198 -1.20 19.98 -0.54
N ALA A 199 -0.30 19.60 -1.45
CA ALA A 199 -0.23 20.15 -2.80
C ALA A 199 -1.52 19.91 -3.60
N LEU A 200 -2.09 18.69 -3.52
CA LEU A 200 -3.36 18.37 -4.17
C LEU A 200 -4.52 19.18 -3.57
N LEU A 201 -4.54 19.36 -2.25
CA LEU A 201 -5.57 20.14 -1.58
C LEU A 201 -5.53 21.62 -1.99
N ILE A 202 -4.33 22.19 -2.10
CA ILE A 202 -4.15 23.55 -2.66
C ILE A 202 -4.71 23.60 -4.09
N LYS A 203 -4.37 22.62 -4.94
CA LYS A 203 -4.84 22.62 -6.33
C LYS A 203 -6.35 22.47 -6.45
N CYS A 204 -6.98 21.65 -5.61
CA CYS A 204 -8.43 21.52 -5.56
C CYS A 204 -9.11 22.85 -5.17
N ASN A 205 -8.52 23.61 -4.25
CA ASN A 205 -9.06 24.92 -3.85
C ASN A 205 -8.94 25.96 -4.96
N GLU A 206 -7.83 25.99 -5.69
CA GLU A 206 -7.66 26.85 -6.88
C GLU A 206 -8.72 26.57 -7.94
N LEU A 207 -8.86 25.30 -8.34
CA LEU A 207 -9.82 24.88 -9.36
C LEU A 207 -11.27 25.17 -8.94
N LYS A 208 -11.57 25.01 -7.65
CA LYS A 208 -12.88 25.39 -7.10
C LYS A 208 -13.12 26.90 -7.23
N GLY A 209 -12.10 27.72 -6.98
CA GLY A 209 -12.16 29.17 -7.18
C GLY A 209 -12.42 29.54 -8.64
N GLU A 210 -11.69 28.93 -9.57
CA GLU A 210 -11.88 29.13 -11.02
C GLU A 210 -13.29 28.69 -11.47
N ASN A 211 -13.76 27.53 -11.00
CA ASN A 211 -15.09 27.03 -11.33
C ASN A 211 -16.20 27.98 -10.87
N ASN A 212 -16.09 28.51 -9.65
CA ASN A 212 -17.01 29.53 -9.13
C ASN A 212 -17.00 30.80 -10.00
N LEU A 213 -15.82 31.27 -10.40
CA LEU A 213 -15.69 32.45 -11.26
C LEU A 213 -16.33 32.22 -12.63
N LEU A 214 -16.11 31.05 -13.24
CA LEU A 214 -16.75 30.68 -14.50
C LEU A 214 -18.26 30.63 -14.37
N HIS A 215 -18.78 30.07 -13.28
CA HIS A 215 -20.22 30.03 -13.02
C HIS A 215 -20.81 31.45 -12.95
N ILE A 216 -20.15 32.39 -12.26
CA ILE A 216 -20.57 33.79 -12.20
C ILE A 216 -20.54 34.43 -13.60
N LYS A 217 -19.48 34.19 -14.38
CA LYS A 217 -19.36 34.71 -15.76
C LYS A 217 -20.48 34.18 -16.66
N VAL A 218 -20.76 32.88 -16.61
CA VAL A 218 -21.84 32.25 -17.38
C VAL A 218 -23.19 32.84 -16.98
N SER A 219 -23.47 32.99 -15.69
CA SER A 219 -24.71 33.61 -15.20
C SER A 219 -24.88 35.02 -15.77
N LYS A 220 -23.85 35.86 -15.69
CA LYS A 220 -23.90 37.21 -16.23
C LYS A 220 -24.10 37.24 -17.75
N MET A 221 -23.48 36.33 -18.49
CA MET A 221 -23.70 36.21 -19.93
C MET A 221 -25.14 35.80 -20.25
N MET A 222 -25.72 34.90 -19.46
CA MET A 222 -27.14 34.52 -19.61
C MET A 222 -28.07 35.71 -19.35
N ASP A 223 -27.78 36.51 -18.33
CA ASP A 223 -28.56 37.73 -18.03
C ASP A 223 -28.48 38.74 -19.18
N MET A 224 -27.28 39.01 -19.70
CA MET A 224 -27.10 39.92 -20.85
C MET A 224 -27.82 39.41 -22.11
N LEU A 225 -27.77 38.10 -22.38
CA LEU A 225 -28.50 37.52 -23.52
C LEU A 225 -30.01 37.62 -23.34
N ALA A 226 -30.52 37.45 -22.12
CA ALA A 226 -31.94 37.61 -21.82
C ALA A 226 -32.38 39.08 -21.99
N GLU A 227 -31.57 40.05 -21.56
CA GLU A 227 -31.81 41.47 -21.78
C GLU A 227 -31.83 41.82 -23.27
N CYS A 228 -30.87 41.32 -24.06
CA CYS A 228 -30.86 41.50 -25.52
C CYS A 228 -32.09 40.89 -26.20
N ALA A 229 -32.52 39.70 -25.75
CA ALA A 229 -33.73 39.06 -26.30
C ALA A 229 -35.00 39.85 -25.96
N ALA A 230 -35.10 40.40 -24.76
CA ALA A 230 -36.22 41.26 -24.36
C ALA A 230 -36.26 42.56 -25.18
N GLU A 231 -35.10 43.18 -25.41
CA GLU A 231 -34.94 44.38 -26.23
C GLU A 231 -35.39 44.15 -27.68
N VAL A 232 -34.94 43.06 -28.31
CA VAL A 232 -35.36 42.72 -29.69
C VAL A 232 -36.86 42.49 -29.77
N ASN A 233 -37.45 41.74 -28.83
CA ASN A 233 -38.90 41.51 -28.80
C ASN A 233 -39.69 42.81 -28.63
N LEU A 234 -39.19 43.76 -27.83
CA LEU A 234 -39.81 45.06 -27.66
C LEU A 234 -39.74 45.88 -28.96
N GLN A 235 -38.57 45.93 -29.60
CA GLN A 235 -38.37 46.61 -30.88
C GLN A 235 -39.27 46.02 -31.98
N GLU A 236 -39.42 44.70 -32.04
CA GLU A 236 -40.34 44.03 -32.97
C GLU A 236 -41.81 44.41 -32.71
N ALA A 237 -42.22 44.50 -31.44
CA ALA A 237 -43.57 44.92 -31.06
C ALA A 237 -43.85 46.38 -31.43
N GLU A 238 -42.89 47.29 -31.24
CA GLU A 238 -42.98 48.69 -31.64
C GLU A 238 -43.08 48.84 -33.16
N LEU A 239 -42.23 48.13 -33.91
CA LEU A 239 -42.28 48.10 -35.38
C LEU A 239 -43.64 47.59 -35.89
N ALA A 240 -44.19 46.55 -35.25
CA ALA A 240 -45.51 46.03 -35.59
C ALA A 240 -46.62 47.08 -35.36
N GLN A 241 -46.56 47.85 -34.27
CA GLN A 241 -47.51 48.95 -34.00
C GLN A 241 -47.40 50.08 -35.03
N VAL A 242 -46.17 50.50 -35.37
CA VAL A 242 -45.93 51.52 -36.41
C VAL A 242 -46.46 51.06 -37.76
N ALA A 243 -46.23 49.79 -38.12
CA ALA A 243 -46.78 49.23 -39.35
C ALA A 243 -48.31 49.26 -39.39
N GLN A 244 -48.99 48.95 -38.27
CA GLN A 244 -50.45 49.03 -38.18
C GLN A 244 -50.98 50.47 -38.31
N THR A 245 -50.36 51.45 -37.63
CA THR A 245 -50.78 52.86 -37.72
C THR A 245 -50.60 53.42 -39.13
N LEU A 246 -49.52 53.05 -39.83
CA LEU A 246 -49.33 53.41 -41.24
C LEU A 246 -50.39 52.78 -42.15
N GLN A 247 -50.76 51.52 -41.94
CA GLN A 247 -51.85 50.89 -42.69
C GLN A 247 -53.21 51.56 -42.45
N GLN A 248 -53.53 51.92 -41.20
CA GLN A 248 -54.74 52.65 -40.87
C GLN A 248 -54.75 54.03 -41.52
N LYS A 249 -53.64 54.77 -41.48
CA LYS A 249 -53.52 56.08 -42.13
C LYS A 249 -53.72 56.00 -43.64
N LYS A 250 -53.20 54.96 -44.30
CA LYS A 250 -53.47 54.69 -45.73
C LYS A 250 -54.96 54.41 -46.02
N ARG A 251 -55.67 53.77 -45.09
CA ARG A 251 -57.11 53.48 -45.23
C ARG A 251 -58.01 54.69 -44.97
N CYS A 252 -57.59 55.63 -44.12
CA CYS A 252 -58.36 56.82 -43.74
C CYS A 252 -57.98 58.07 -44.54
N ALA A 253 -56.99 58.02 -45.43
CA ALA A 253 -56.74 59.11 -46.36
C ALA A 253 -57.96 59.24 -47.30
N PRO A 254 -58.62 60.41 -47.36
CA PRO A 254 -59.71 60.61 -48.31
C PRO A 254 -59.16 60.40 -49.72
N MET A 255 -59.92 59.69 -50.56
CA MET A 255 -59.66 59.64 -52.00
C MET A 255 -59.85 61.05 -52.57
N GLU A 256 -58.85 61.92 -52.45
CA GLU A 256 -58.75 63.09 -53.32
C GLU A 256 -58.12 62.61 -54.63
N GLU A 257 -58.96 62.71 -55.67
CA GLU A 257 -58.76 62.37 -57.07
C GLU A 257 -57.39 62.84 -57.57
N SER A 258 -56.59 61.95 -58.17
CA SER A 258 -56.56 61.82 -59.63
C SER A 258 -56.51 63.18 -60.35
N SER A 259 -55.33 63.79 -60.47
CA SER A 259 -54.97 64.55 -61.68
C SER A 259 -53.49 64.91 -61.72
N CYS A 260 -52.80 64.37 -62.74
CA CYS A 260 -51.60 64.91 -63.40
C CYS A 260 -50.28 64.94 -62.58
N CYS A 261 -49.10 64.63 -63.11
CA CYS A 261 -48.67 64.50 -64.50
C CYS A 261 -47.54 63.46 -64.60
N THR A 262 -47.47 62.90 -65.80
CA THR A 262 -46.34 62.16 -66.39
C THR A 262 -45.13 63.07 -66.61
N GLU A 263 -43.97 62.43 -66.88
CA GLU A 263 -42.70 63.01 -67.37
C GLU A 263 -41.85 63.70 -66.28
N THR A 264 -40.52 63.53 -66.20
CA THR A 264 -39.51 63.24 -67.23
C THR A 264 -38.33 62.45 -66.66
N ASP A 265 -37.72 61.69 -67.55
CA ASP A 265 -36.31 61.33 -67.74
C ASP A 265 -35.18 61.93 -66.87
N GLU A 266 -34.05 61.21 -66.97
CA GLU A 266 -32.64 61.61 -66.70
C GLU A 266 -32.12 61.27 -65.29
N GLN A 267 -30.92 60.70 -65.08
CA GLN A 267 -29.83 60.36 -65.98
C GLN A 267 -28.91 59.38 -65.23
N GLU A 268 -28.38 58.42 -65.99
CA GLU A 268 -27.26 57.55 -65.68
C GLU A 268 -26.00 58.40 -65.40
N PHE A 269 -25.37 58.27 -64.23
CA PHE A 269 -23.96 58.66 -64.06
C PHE A 269 -23.23 57.71 -63.10
N VAL A 270 -22.07 57.29 -63.59
CA VAL A 270 -21.09 56.29 -63.14
C VAL A 270 -20.53 56.57 -61.74
#